data_AF-A0AAE6KVZ8-F1
#
_entry.id   AF-A0AAE6KVZ8-F1
#
_cell.length_a   1.000
_cell.length_b   1.000
_cell.length_c   1.000
_cell.angle_alpha   90.00
_cell.angle_beta   90.00
_cell.angle_gamma   90.00
#
_symmetry.space_group_name_H-M   'P 1'
#
loop_
_entity.id
_entity.type
_entity.pdbx_description
1 polymer ?
#
loop_
_entity_poly.entity_id
_entity_poly.type
_entity_poly.pdbx_seq_one_letter_code
_entity_poly.pdbx_strand_id
1 'polypeptide(L)'
;MQQLEWKFGSHSVRYEAPDVVQATFVGPIDLDEIKRAVDVYGEIAQQYGPYYLIADIGRSQLGAEPRRYLSENGKADWFKGTVYVGADVVQQTFGKVIALGMLFTGKARFETTFVKDHEEARAWVAQHRQKNKKKLG
;
A
#
# COMPACT_ATOMS: atom_id res chain seq x y z
N MET A 1 -11.54 -0.56 -21.04
CA MET A 1 -12.37 0.12 -20.01
C MET A 1 -12.88 -0.94 -19.06
N GLN A 2 -12.82 -0.86 -17.73
CA GLN A 2 -12.04 -0.10 -16.75
C GLN A 2 -12.08 -1.03 -15.53
N GLN A 3 -11.13 -1.96 -15.40
CA GLN A 3 -11.04 -2.74 -14.16
C GLN A 3 -10.37 -1.83 -13.12
N LEU A 4 -11.20 -1.26 -12.26
CA LEU A 4 -10.76 -0.43 -11.14
C LEU A 4 -10.66 -1.25 -9.86
N GLU A 5 -11.17 -2.47 -9.82
CA GLU A 5 -11.18 -3.33 -8.65
C GLU A 5 -10.66 -4.73 -8.98
N TRP A 6 -9.76 -5.23 -8.14
CA TRP A 6 -9.22 -6.58 -8.14
C TRP A 6 -9.64 -7.24 -6.83
N LYS A 7 -10.04 -8.51 -6.90
CA LYS A 7 -10.38 -9.32 -5.72
C LYS A 7 -9.58 -10.62 -5.77
N PHE A 8 -9.10 -11.05 -4.62
CA PHE A 8 -8.38 -12.30 -4.43
C PHE A 8 -8.60 -12.76 -2.98
N GLY A 9 -9.14 -13.96 -2.82
CA GLY A 9 -9.62 -14.43 -1.53
C GLY A 9 -10.64 -13.46 -0.91
N SER A 10 -10.39 -13.06 0.34
CA SER A 10 -11.21 -12.09 1.08
C SER A 10 -10.72 -10.64 0.93
N HIS A 11 -9.79 -10.39 0.01
CA HIS A 11 -9.12 -9.11 -0.15
C HIS A 11 -9.61 -8.39 -1.41
N SER A 12 -9.50 -7.07 -1.38
CA SER A 12 -9.73 -6.25 -2.55
C SER A 12 -8.69 -5.15 -2.68
N VAL A 13 -8.42 -4.77 -3.92
CA VAL A 13 -7.62 -3.61 -4.27
C VAL A 13 -8.43 -2.80 -5.26
N ARG A 14 -8.51 -1.49 -5.06
CA ARG A 14 -9.23 -0.58 -5.94
C ARG A 14 -8.36 0.61 -6.32
N TYR A 15 -8.27 0.90 -7.60
CA TYR A 15 -7.68 2.13 -8.09
C TYR A 15 -8.75 3.23 -8.15
N GLU A 16 -8.43 4.38 -7.60
CA GLU A 16 -9.23 5.59 -7.59
C GLU A 16 -8.44 6.72 -8.25
N ALA A 17 -8.93 7.18 -9.39
CA ALA A 17 -8.33 8.31 -10.08
C ALA A 17 -8.26 9.55 -9.16
N PRO A 18 -7.19 10.36 -9.24
CA PRO A 18 -6.11 10.26 -10.22
C PRO A 18 -4.89 9.44 -9.79
N ASP A 19 -4.78 9.02 -8.52
CA ASP A 19 -3.55 8.41 -8.00
C ASP A 19 -3.70 7.77 -6.60
N VAL A 20 -4.86 7.21 -6.27
CA VAL A 20 -5.07 6.47 -5.01
C VAL A 20 -5.32 5.00 -5.29
N VAL A 21 -4.70 4.14 -4.50
CA VAL A 21 -5.03 2.72 -4.42
C VAL A 21 -5.58 2.46 -3.03
N GLN A 22 -6.81 1.99 -2.94
CA GLN A 22 -7.42 1.50 -1.71
C GLN A 22 -7.35 -0.02 -1.68
N ALA A 23 -6.60 -0.57 -0.72
CA ALA A 23 -6.52 -2.00 -0.47
C ALA A 23 -7.24 -2.35 0.83
N THR A 24 -7.98 -3.44 0.84
CA THR A 24 -8.67 -3.96 2.03
C THR A 24 -8.29 -5.42 2.20
N PHE A 25 -7.69 -5.74 3.35
CA PHE A 25 -7.30 -7.09 3.72
C PHE A 25 -8.11 -7.56 4.93
N VAL A 26 -8.57 -8.82 4.88
CA VAL A 26 -9.46 -9.41 5.88
C VAL A 26 -9.06 -10.87 6.07
N GLY A 27 -8.80 -11.26 7.32
CA GLY A 27 -8.36 -12.61 7.67
C GLY A 27 -6.85 -12.84 7.48
N PRO A 28 -6.40 -14.08 7.64
CA PRO A 28 -5.05 -14.50 7.28
C PRO A 28 -4.77 -14.23 5.81
N ILE A 29 -3.59 -13.72 5.49
CA ILE A 29 -3.12 -13.52 4.12
C ILE A 29 -2.04 -14.58 3.84
N ASP A 30 -2.29 -15.44 2.88
CA ASP A 30 -1.33 -16.46 2.47
C ASP A 30 -0.30 -15.96 1.44
N LEU A 31 0.60 -16.84 1.01
CA LEU A 31 1.66 -16.49 0.07
C LEU A 31 1.13 -16.19 -1.34
N ASP A 32 0.10 -16.89 -1.80
CA ASP A 32 -0.43 -16.69 -3.15
C ASP A 32 -1.30 -15.43 -3.22
N GLU A 33 -2.01 -15.11 -2.14
CA GLU A 33 -2.73 -13.86 -1.97
C GLU A 33 -1.79 -12.64 -1.95
N ILE A 34 -0.66 -12.72 -1.24
CA ILE A 34 0.30 -11.60 -1.25
C ILE A 34 1.02 -11.46 -2.59
N LYS A 35 1.34 -12.57 -3.27
CA LYS A 35 1.87 -12.54 -4.65
C LYS A 35 0.90 -11.81 -5.56
N ARG A 36 -0.39 -12.17 -5.48
CA ARG A 36 -1.41 -11.51 -6.27
C ARG A 36 -1.54 -10.03 -5.94
N ALA A 37 -1.45 -9.64 -4.68
CA ALA A 37 -1.45 -8.23 -4.28
C ALA A 37 -0.25 -7.46 -4.88
N VAL A 38 0.96 -8.03 -4.86
CA VAL A 38 2.16 -7.44 -5.46
C VAL A 38 2.02 -7.30 -6.96
N ASP A 39 1.48 -8.32 -7.66
CA ASP A 39 1.22 -8.24 -9.10
C ASP A 39 0.25 -7.10 -9.42
N VAL A 40 -0.86 -6.99 -8.68
CA VAL A 40 -1.84 -5.91 -8.86
C VAL A 40 -1.23 -4.53 -8.61
N TYR A 41 -0.39 -4.37 -7.58
CA TYR A 41 0.34 -3.14 -7.33
C TYR A 41 1.26 -2.76 -8.50
N GLY A 42 1.98 -3.73 -9.06
CA GLY A 42 2.81 -3.56 -10.25
C GLY A 42 1.99 -3.17 -11.49
N GLU A 43 0.88 -3.88 -11.75
CA GLU A 43 -0.06 -3.59 -12.84
C GLU A 43 -0.56 -2.13 -12.77
N ILE A 44 -1.00 -1.67 -11.60
CA ILE A 44 -1.48 -0.30 -11.39
C ILE A 44 -0.36 0.71 -11.59
N ALA A 45 0.82 0.49 -11.01
CA ALA A 45 1.95 1.41 -11.14
C ALA A 45 2.41 1.54 -12.59
N GLN A 46 2.41 0.44 -13.35
CA GLN A 46 2.77 0.45 -14.77
C GLN A 46 1.74 1.18 -15.62
N GLN A 47 0.45 1.00 -15.32
CA GLN A 47 -0.63 1.54 -16.13
C GLN A 47 -0.94 3.02 -15.83
N TYR A 48 -0.88 3.42 -14.56
CA TYR A 48 -1.33 4.74 -14.10
C TYR A 48 -0.21 5.58 -13.46
N GLY A 49 0.97 5.01 -13.28
CA GLY A 49 2.09 5.64 -12.58
C GLY A 49 2.03 5.49 -11.06
N PRO A 50 2.97 6.12 -10.34
CA PRO A 50 3.05 6.03 -8.88
C PRO A 50 1.79 6.57 -8.18
N TYR A 51 1.39 5.93 -7.08
CA TYR A 51 0.13 6.20 -6.39
C TYR A 51 0.30 6.28 -4.86
N TYR A 52 -0.68 6.86 -4.18
CA TYR A 52 -0.82 6.74 -2.72
C TYR A 52 -1.57 5.47 -2.38
N LEU A 53 -1.02 4.63 -1.51
CA LEU A 53 -1.71 3.44 -1.00
C LEU A 53 -2.43 3.76 0.30
N ILE A 54 -3.71 3.44 0.38
CA ILE A 54 -4.49 3.36 1.63
C ILE A 54 -4.81 1.89 1.85
N ALA A 55 -4.22 1.26 2.86
CA ALA A 55 -4.41 -0.15 3.15
C ALA A 55 -5.15 -0.35 4.49
N ASP A 56 -6.41 -0.81 4.44
CA ASP A 56 -7.14 -1.30 5.61
C ASP A 56 -6.63 -2.70 5.96
N ILE A 57 -5.90 -2.78 7.08
CA ILE A 57 -5.25 -4.01 7.55
C ILE A 57 -5.71 -4.43 8.94
N GLY A 58 -6.56 -3.65 9.61
CA GLY A 58 -6.92 -3.89 11.02
C GLY A 58 -7.65 -5.22 11.27
N ARG A 59 -8.17 -5.84 10.21
CA ARG A 59 -8.83 -7.16 10.26
C ARG A 59 -8.01 -8.26 9.60
N SER A 60 -6.74 -8.02 9.31
CA SER A 60 -5.86 -8.93 8.57
C SER A 60 -4.68 -9.44 9.39
N GLN A 61 -4.11 -10.57 8.99
CA GLN A 61 -2.91 -11.13 9.58
C GLN A 61 -1.92 -11.52 8.49
N LEU A 62 -0.75 -10.89 8.48
CA LEU A 62 0.31 -11.16 7.52
C LEU A 62 1.44 -11.97 8.18
N GLY A 63 1.53 -13.26 7.81
CA GLY A 63 2.56 -14.18 8.28
C GLY A 63 3.98 -13.81 7.83
N ALA A 64 4.98 -14.51 8.37
CA ALA A 64 6.39 -14.20 8.12
C ALA A 64 6.81 -14.37 6.64
N GLU A 65 6.40 -15.48 6.01
CA GLU A 65 6.73 -15.76 4.61
C GLU A 65 6.06 -14.77 3.63
N PRO A 66 4.74 -14.52 3.71
CA PRO A 66 4.10 -13.47 2.90
C PRO A 66 4.71 -12.08 3.12
N ARG A 67 5.06 -11.74 4.37
CA ARG A 67 5.72 -10.47 4.70
C ARG A 67 7.09 -10.33 4.03
N ARG A 68 7.89 -11.39 4.06
CA ARG A 68 9.20 -11.42 3.40
C ARG A 68 9.03 -11.22 1.90
N TYR A 69 8.10 -11.95 1.28
CA TYR A 69 7.82 -11.81 -0.13
C TYR A 69 7.47 -10.37 -0.51
N LEU A 70 6.55 -9.73 0.24
CA LEU A 70 6.17 -8.34 0.00
C LEU A 70 7.37 -7.38 0.10
N SER A 71 8.24 -7.58 1.08
CA SER A 71 9.44 -6.76 1.27
C SER A 71 10.46 -6.90 0.14
N GLU A 72 10.59 -8.10 -0.45
CA GLU A 72 11.57 -8.39 -1.50
C GLU A 72 11.06 -8.02 -2.90
N ASN A 73 9.74 -8.11 -3.13
CA ASN A 73 9.15 -7.97 -4.47
C ASN A 73 8.36 -6.67 -4.67
N GLY A 74 7.92 -6.02 -3.60
CA GLY A 74 7.34 -4.68 -3.69
C GLY A 74 8.42 -3.65 -4.02
N LYS A 75 8.10 -2.69 -4.90
CA LYS A 75 9.04 -1.65 -5.31
C LYS A 75 8.65 -0.29 -4.75
N ALA A 76 9.61 0.36 -4.12
CA ALA A 76 9.40 1.66 -3.48
C ALA A 76 8.94 2.76 -4.46
N ASP A 77 9.30 2.67 -5.73
CA ASP A 77 8.95 3.65 -6.77
C ASP A 77 7.49 3.57 -7.24
N TRP A 78 6.76 2.50 -6.88
CA TRP A 78 5.31 2.41 -7.09
C TRP A 78 4.54 3.36 -6.17
N PHE A 79 5.11 3.74 -5.03
CA PHE A 79 4.41 4.46 -3.97
C PHE A 79 4.85 5.92 -3.89
N LYS A 80 3.88 6.84 -3.99
CA LYS A 80 4.03 8.24 -3.55
C LYS A 80 4.03 8.36 -2.02
N GLY A 81 3.41 7.39 -1.35
CA GLY A 81 3.26 7.29 0.09
C GLY A 81 2.25 6.19 0.46
N THR A 82 2.36 5.66 1.68
CA THR A 82 1.51 4.55 2.16
C THR A 82 0.87 4.91 3.50
N VAL A 83 -0.43 4.71 3.61
CA VAL A 83 -1.19 4.87 4.85
C VAL A 83 -1.84 3.55 5.22
N TYR A 84 -1.58 3.05 6.42
CA TYR A 84 -2.23 1.85 6.95
C TYR A 84 -3.33 2.22 7.93
N VAL A 85 -4.53 1.69 7.72
CA VAL A 85 -5.73 1.96 8.51
C VAL A 85 -5.98 0.81 9.49
N GLY A 86 -6.27 1.17 10.75
CA GLY A 86 -6.66 0.21 11.79
C GLY A 86 -5.53 -0.68 12.30
N ALA A 87 -4.27 -0.34 12.02
CA ALA A 87 -3.12 -1.17 12.37
C ALA A 87 -2.85 -1.20 13.88
N ASP A 88 -2.78 -2.38 14.48
CA ASP A 88 -2.31 -2.56 15.86
C ASP A 88 -0.79 -2.34 16.00
N VAL A 89 -0.26 -2.35 17.22
CA VAL A 89 1.18 -2.10 17.48
C VAL A 89 2.10 -3.12 16.79
N VAL A 90 1.66 -4.37 16.65
CA VAL A 90 2.43 -5.44 16.01
C VAL A 90 2.47 -5.21 14.50
N GLN A 91 1.32 -4.92 13.90
CA GLN A 91 1.19 -4.58 12.48
C GLN A 91 1.97 -3.32 12.14
N GLN A 92 1.99 -2.31 13.02
CA GLN A 92 2.78 -1.09 12.83
C GLN A 92 4.28 -1.38 12.79
N THR A 93 4.76 -2.22 13.70
CA THR A 93 6.16 -2.67 13.73
C THR A 93 6.54 -3.34 12.41
N PHE A 94 5.74 -4.30 11.96
CA PHE A 94 6.02 -5.02 10.72
C PHE A 94 5.89 -4.13 9.48
N GLY A 95 4.91 -3.24 9.43
CA GLY A 95 4.75 -2.28 8.34
C GLY A 95 6.00 -1.42 8.15
N LYS A 96 6.61 -0.94 9.23
CA LYS A 96 7.87 -0.17 9.18
C LYS A 96 9.04 -1.02 8.68
N VAL A 97 9.14 -2.29 9.10
CA VAL A 97 10.18 -3.21 8.65
C VAL A 97 10.05 -3.52 7.16
N ILE A 98 8.83 -3.75 6.67
CA ILE A 98 8.55 -3.96 5.25
C ILE A 98 8.94 -2.72 4.44
N ALA A 99 8.48 -1.53 4.86
CA ALA A 99 8.81 -0.28 4.19
C ALA A 99 10.32 -0.06 4.14
N LEU A 100 11.04 -0.32 5.23
CA LEU A 100 12.50 -0.26 5.27
C LEU A 100 13.14 -1.27 4.30
N GLY A 101 12.63 -2.50 4.24
CA GLY A 101 13.10 -3.52 3.29
C GLY A 101 12.95 -3.08 1.83
N MET A 102 11.82 -2.46 1.48
CA MET A 102 11.57 -1.91 0.15
C MET A 102 12.53 -0.76 -0.21
N LEU A 103 13.04 -0.01 0.76
CA LEU A 103 14.05 1.03 0.50
C LEU A 103 15.42 0.47 0.10
N PHE A 104 15.72 -0.78 0.47
CA PHE A 104 16.96 -1.44 0.05
C PHE A 104 16.89 -1.99 -1.38
N THR A 105 15.69 -2.28 -1.87
CA THR A 105 15.45 -2.80 -3.22
C THR A 105 15.04 -1.71 -4.22
N GLY A 106 14.61 -0.54 -3.73
CA GLY A 106 14.13 0.58 -4.54
C GLY A 106 15.09 1.79 -4.60
N LYS A 107 14.91 2.64 -5.62
CA LYS A 107 15.66 3.91 -5.77
C LYS A 107 14.93 5.12 -5.16
N ALA A 108 13.67 4.95 -4.77
CA ALA A 108 12.79 6.01 -4.27
C ALA A 108 12.52 5.84 -2.77
N ARG A 109 12.33 6.95 -2.06
CA ARG A 109 11.83 6.97 -0.69
C ARG A 109 10.36 7.39 -0.70
N PHE A 110 9.53 6.69 0.06
CA PHE A 110 8.14 7.04 0.30
C PHE A 110 7.88 7.15 1.80
N GLU A 111 6.90 7.96 2.18
CA GLU A 111 6.49 8.11 3.57
C GLU A 111 5.46 7.03 3.94
N THR A 112 5.58 6.49 5.15
CA THR A 112 4.64 5.52 5.72
C THR A 112 4.05 6.07 7.01
N THR A 113 2.72 6.03 7.14
CA THR A 113 2.02 6.39 8.37
C THR A 113 0.92 5.37 8.71
N PHE A 114 0.43 5.44 9.94
CA PHE A 114 -0.63 4.60 10.49
C PHE A 114 -1.70 5.50 11.09
N VAL A 115 -2.95 5.21 10.76
CA VAL A 115 -4.11 6.02 11.17
C VAL A 115 -5.24 5.11 11.67
N LYS A 116 -6.19 5.69 12.41
CA LYS A 116 -7.28 4.92 13.01
C LYS A 116 -8.35 4.55 11.99
N ASP A 117 -8.66 5.47 11.08
CA ASP A 117 -9.78 5.33 10.14
C ASP A 117 -9.46 5.87 8.74
N HIS A 118 -10.42 5.68 7.84
CA HIS A 118 -10.32 6.09 6.45
C HIS A 118 -10.37 7.62 6.24
N GLU A 119 -11.00 8.36 7.16
CA GLU A 119 -11.08 9.82 7.07
C GLU A 119 -9.69 10.43 7.29
N GLU A 120 -9.01 10.00 8.35
CA GLU A 120 -7.62 10.36 8.63
C GLU A 120 -6.68 9.98 7.47
N ALA A 121 -6.89 8.80 6.87
CA ALA A 121 -6.08 8.36 5.72
C ALA A 121 -6.22 9.29 4.52
N ARG A 122 -7.46 9.67 4.17
CA ARG A 122 -7.72 10.55 3.02
C ARG A 122 -7.24 11.97 3.30
N ALA A 123 -7.37 12.46 4.52
CA ALA A 123 -6.80 13.74 4.93
C ALA A 123 -5.27 13.77 4.76
N TRP A 124 -4.57 12.70 5.17
CA TRP A 124 -3.13 12.58 4.99
C TRP A 124 -2.73 12.60 3.52
N VAL A 125 -3.43 11.84 2.65
CA VAL A 125 -3.16 11.85 1.20
C VAL A 125 -3.36 13.23 0.58
N ALA A 126 -4.46 13.92 0.93
CA ALA A 126 -4.73 15.27 0.44
C ALA A 126 -3.63 16.26 0.84
N GLN A 127 -3.14 16.19 2.08
CA GLN A 127 -2.03 17.02 2.55
C GLN A 127 -0.73 16.75 1.78
N HIS A 128 -0.41 15.48 1.50
CA HIS A 128 0.82 15.10 0.79
C HIS A 128 0.79 15.47 -0.69
N ARG A 129 -0.37 15.36 -1.36
CA ARG A 129 -0.56 15.89 -2.71
C ARG A 129 -0.23 17.38 -2.79
N GLN A 130 -0.69 18.17 -1.82
CA GLN A 130 -0.40 19.61 -1.78
C GLN A 130 1.10 19.90 -1.54
N LYS A 131 1.74 19.19 -0.61
CA LYS A 131 3.18 19.33 -0.33
C LYS A 131 4.02 18.99 -1.57
N ASN A 132 3.71 17.90 -2.26
CA ASN A 132 4.45 17.45 -3.45
C ASN A 132 4.24 18.39 -4.65
N LYS A 133 3.04 18.96 -4.81
CA LYS A 133 2.81 20.00 -5.84
C LYS A 133 3.67 21.25 -5.60
N LYS A 134 3.85 21.67 -4.34
CA LYS A 134 4.70 22.83 -3.98
C LYS A 134 6.20 22.63 -4.16
N LYS A 135 6.67 21.37 -4.21
CA LYS A 135 8.11 21.06 -4.45
C LYS A 135 8.48 21.05 -5.93
N LEU A 136 7.49 20.93 -6.82
CA LEU A 136 7.68 20.80 -8.27
C LEU A 136 7.38 22.09 -9.05
N GLY A 137 6.89 23.14 -8.38
CA GLY A 137 6.70 24.48 -8.93
C GLY A 137 7.67 25.45 -8.31
#